data_AF-A0A957AT78-F1
#
_entry.id   AF-A0A957AT78-F1
#
_cell.length_a   1.000
_cell.length_b   1.000
_cell.length_c   1.000
_cell.angle_alpha   90.00
_cell.angle_beta   90.00
_cell.angle_gamma   90.00
#
_symmetry.space_group_name_H-M   'P 1'
#
loop_
_entity.id
_entity.type
_entity.pdbx_description
1 polymer ?
#
loop_
_entity_poly.entity_id
_entity_poly.type
_entity_poly.pdbx_seq_one_letter_code
_entity_poly.pdbx_strand_id
1 'polypeptide(L)'
;MTEKQLTGAETISWDLTDLYAGADDPLINADLDACDAEADALDAAYRGRIANLTAAELAALIVRYETLVERAHKIGSFASLNWTQDTQDPARGALLQRVTERGSRLEQKLVFLELELAATTDEAVAGWLADPAVAHWRHWLETVRIYRPYLLSEAEEKLLSEKAVTGRNAWDRFFDEVHGAPRYEFEGVNPKGDQFLTNLYSPDGDRPQRAAEVASTGLRA
;
A
#
# COMPACT_ATOMS: atom_id res chain seq x y z
N MET A 1 31.21 -16.99 18.75
CA MET A 1 29.85 -17.28 18.29
C MET A 1 28.98 -17.28 19.52
N THR A 2 28.07 -16.33 19.64
CA THR A 2 27.11 -16.27 20.76
C THR A 2 26.08 -17.38 20.51
N GLU A 3 25.93 -18.34 21.42
CA GLU A 3 24.87 -19.34 21.33
C GLU A 3 23.50 -18.64 21.29
N LYS A 4 22.71 -18.95 20.28
CA LYS A 4 21.35 -18.42 20.13
C LYS A 4 20.50 -19.00 21.24
N GLN A 5 20.20 -18.20 22.26
CA GLN A 5 19.33 -18.62 23.36
C GLN A 5 17.95 -18.95 22.81
N LEU A 6 17.52 -20.21 22.97
CA LEU A 6 16.21 -20.67 22.56
C LEU A 6 15.16 -20.19 23.57
N THR A 7 14.07 -19.61 23.08
CA THR A 7 12.96 -19.06 23.85
C THR A 7 11.77 -20.03 23.94
N GLY A 8 11.77 -21.10 23.14
CA GLY A 8 10.63 -22.04 23.02
C GLY A 8 9.50 -21.51 22.13
N ALA A 9 9.69 -20.34 21.51
CA ALA A 9 8.74 -19.70 20.61
C ALA A 9 9.18 -19.73 19.15
N GLU A 10 10.24 -20.46 18.81
CA GLU A 10 10.86 -20.48 17.48
C GLU A 10 9.91 -20.98 16.38
N THR A 11 8.88 -21.74 16.77
CA THR A 11 7.87 -22.29 15.87
C THR A 11 6.48 -21.70 16.10
N ILE A 12 6.34 -20.70 16.99
CA ILE A 12 5.05 -20.07 17.26
C ILE A 12 4.81 -19.00 16.19
N SER A 13 3.86 -19.27 15.31
CA SER A 13 3.43 -18.35 14.28
C SER A 13 1.92 -18.15 14.32
N TRP A 14 1.47 -17.09 13.66
CA TRP A 14 0.05 -16.80 13.48
C TRP A 14 -0.56 -17.89 12.60
N ASP A 15 -1.79 -18.30 12.91
CA ASP A 15 -2.57 -19.13 12.00
C ASP A 15 -3.14 -18.24 10.88
N LEU A 16 -2.79 -18.54 9.63
CA LEU A 16 -3.23 -17.80 8.45
C LEU A 16 -4.15 -18.64 7.55
N THR A 17 -4.56 -19.83 8.01
CA THR A 17 -5.34 -20.78 7.20
C THR A 17 -6.75 -20.29 6.86
N ASP A 18 -7.28 -19.33 7.62
CA ASP A 18 -8.50 -18.60 7.28
C ASP A 18 -8.39 -17.79 5.97
N LEU A 19 -7.16 -17.43 5.56
CA LEU A 19 -6.89 -16.73 4.32
C LEU A 19 -6.51 -17.70 3.19
N TYR A 20 -5.42 -18.45 3.39
CA TYR A 20 -4.87 -19.44 2.47
C TYR A 20 -4.16 -20.55 3.25
N ALA A 21 -4.14 -21.78 2.72
CA ALA A 21 -3.54 -22.93 3.39
C ALA A 21 -2.02 -22.80 3.60
N GLY A 22 -1.35 -21.96 2.80
CA GLY A 22 0.08 -21.71 2.87
C GLY A 22 0.58 -20.90 1.67
N ALA A 23 1.88 -20.60 1.63
CA ALA A 23 2.50 -19.80 0.56
C ALA A 23 2.42 -20.46 -0.83
N ASP A 24 2.30 -21.79 -0.86
CA ASP A 24 2.18 -22.61 -2.07
C ASP A 24 0.71 -22.96 -2.41
N ASP A 25 -0.26 -22.37 -1.71
CA ASP A 25 -1.69 -22.61 -1.99
C ASP A 25 -2.01 -22.18 -3.44
N PRO A 26 -2.47 -23.10 -4.30
CA PRO A 26 -2.79 -22.78 -5.69
C PRO A 26 -3.89 -21.71 -5.82
N LEU A 27 -4.72 -21.53 -4.79
CA LEU A 27 -5.75 -20.48 -4.77
C LEU A 27 -5.15 -19.08 -4.83
N ILE A 28 -3.92 -18.86 -4.35
CA ILE A 28 -3.26 -17.55 -4.43
C ILE A 28 -3.11 -17.13 -5.89
N ASN A 29 -2.58 -18.02 -6.74
CA ASN A 29 -2.39 -17.72 -8.16
C ASN A 29 -3.75 -17.64 -8.88
N ALA A 30 -4.70 -18.51 -8.54
CA ALA A 30 -6.04 -18.46 -9.12
C ALA A 30 -6.76 -17.14 -8.81
N ASP A 31 -6.66 -16.65 -7.58
CA ASP A 31 -7.27 -15.38 -7.16
C ASP A 31 -6.58 -14.18 -7.83
N LEU A 32 -5.25 -14.20 -7.93
CA LEU A 32 -4.50 -13.18 -8.68
C LEU A 32 -4.92 -13.13 -10.15
N ASP A 33 -5.04 -14.29 -10.81
CA ASP A 33 -5.44 -14.37 -12.21
C ASP A 33 -6.91 -13.97 -12.40
N ALA A 34 -7.78 -14.29 -11.44
CA ALA A 34 -9.16 -13.82 -11.43
C ALA A 34 -9.26 -12.29 -11.26
N CYS A 35 -8.41 -11.67 -10.44
CA CYS A 35 -8.34 -10.21 -10.31
C CYS A 35 -7.88 -9.56 -11.62
N ASP A 36 -6.84 -10.10 -12.26
CA ASP A 36 -6.35 -9.57 -13.55
C ASP A 36 -7.43 -9.64 -14.63
N ALA A 37 -8.11 -10.79 -14.74
CA ALA A 37 -9.17 -10.99 -15.73
C ALA A 37 -10.38 -10.08 -15.47
N GLU A 38 -10.78 -9.91 -14.21
CA GLU A 38 -11.90 -9.03 -13.85
C GLU A 38 -11.55 -7.55 -14.10
N ALA A 39 -10.31 -7.12 -13.83
CA ALA A 39 -9.87 -5.78 -14.16
C ALA A 39 -9.92 -5.52 -15.67
N ASP A 40 -9.48 -6.48 -16.51
CA ASP A 40 -9.58 -6.37 -17.96
C ASP A 40 -11.05 -6.32 -18.44
N ALA A 41 -11.93 -7.07 -17.78
CA ALA A 41 -13.36 -7.06 -18.08
C ALA A 41 -14.03 -5.73 -17.68
N LEU A 42 -13.66 -5.15 -16.53
CA LEU A 42 -14.13 -3.85 -16.08
C LEU A 42 -13.67 -2.74 -17.02
N ASP A 43 -12.39 -2.76 -17.40
CA ASP A 43 -11.80 -1.83 -18.36
C ASP A 43 -12.58 -1.83 -19.68
N ALA A 44 -12.73 -3.00 -20.31
CA ALA A 44 -13.39 -3.13 -21.61
C ALA A 44 -14.88 -2.74 -21.58
N ALA A 45 -15.55 -2.97 -20.45
CA ALA A 45 -16.98 -2.71 -20.31
C ALA A 45 -17.30 -1.23 -20.01
N TYR A 46 -16.49 -0.57 -19.19
CA TYR A 46 -16.87 0.70 -18.55
C TYR A 46 -15.98 1.89 -18.87
N ARG A 47 -14.74 1.69 -19.32
CA ARG A 47 -13.83 2.80 -19.63
C ARG A 47 -14.45 3.76 -20.67
N GLY A 48 -14.46 5.04 -20.33
CA GLY A 48 -15.06 6.14 -21.09
C GLY A 48 -16.58 6.18 -21.06
N ARG A 49 -17.25 5.35 -20.24
CA ARG A 49 -18.71 5.21 -20.21
C ARG A 49 -19.33 5.50 -18.85
N ILE A 50 -18.53 5.63 -17.79
CA ILE A 50 -19.02 5.73 -16.41
C ILE A 50 -20.00 6.88 -16.23
N ALA A 51 -19.70 8.05 -16.79
CA ALA A 51 -20.55 9.24 -16.71
C ALA A 51 -21.97 9.05 -17.30
N ASN A 52 -22.17 8.03 -18.14
CA ASN A 52 -23.44 7.75 -18.81
C ASN A 52 -24.22 6.58 -18.20
N LEU A 53 -23.70 5.94 -17.15
CA LEU A 53 -24.37 4.83 -16.50
C LEU A 53 -25.63 5.29 -15.78
N THR A 54 -26.64 4.43 -15.73
CA THR A 54 -27.74 4.56 -14.77
C THR A 54 -27.25 4.23 -13.36
N ALA A 55 -28.01 4.64 -12.33
CA ALA A 55 -27.67 4.32 -10.95
C ALA A 55 -27.60 2.80 -10.68
N ALA A 56 -28.46 2.01 -11.33
CA ALA A 56 -28.45 0.55 -11.23
C ALA A 56 -27.22 -0.08 -11.89
N GLU A 57 -26.80 0.42 -13.06
CA GLU A 57 -25.57 -0.03 -13.71
C GLU A 57 -24.32 0.38 -12.92
N LEU A 58 -24.33 1.57 -12.33
CA LEU A 58 -23.27 2.03 -11.43
C LEU A 58 -23.19 1.14 -10.18
N ALA A 59 -24.31 0.82 -9.54
CA ALA A 59 -24.35 -0.10 -8.41
C ALA A 59 -23.76 -1.48 -8.78
N ALA A 60 -24.14 -2.03 -9.93
CA ALA A 60 -23.59 -3.29 -10.42
C ALA A 60 -22.08 -3.23 -10.69
N LEU A 61 -21.59 -2.10 -11.22
CA LEU A 61 -20.17 -1.84 -11.39
C LEU A 61 -19.43 -1.81 -10.03
N ILE A 62 -19.96 -1.07 -9.06
CA ILE A 62 -19.32 -0.92 -7.73
C ILE A 62 -19.21 -2.27 -7.03
N VAL A 63 -20.24 -3.12 -7.07
CA VAL A 63 -20.18 -4.48 -6.49
C VAL A 63 -19.04 -5.31 -7.08
N ARG A 64 -18.86 -5.24 -8.40
CA ARG A 64 -17.77 -5.96 -9.09
C ARG A 64 -16.40 -5.42 -8.69
N TYR A 65 -16.26 -4.10 -8.66
CA TYR A 65 -15.03 -3.42 -8.24
C TYR A 65 -14.68 -3.76 -6.78
N GLU A 66 -15.64 -3.67 -5.87
CA GLU A 66 -15.48 -4.01 -4.45
C GLU A 66 -15.05 -5.47 -4.28
N THR A 67 -15.74 -6.40 -4.94
CA THR A 67 -15.39 -7.84 -4.89
C THR A 67 -13.97 -8.10 -5.38
N LEU A 68 -13.53 -7.41 -6.44
CA LEU A 68 -12.17 -7.51 -6.94
C LEU A 68 -11.17 -6.97 -5.91
N VAL A 69 -11.38 -5.76 -5.41
CA VAL A 69 -10.47 -5.09 -4.48
C VAL A 69 -10.36 -5.85 -3.16
N GLU A 70 -11.47 -6.37 -2.62
CA GLU A 70 -11.47 -7.24 -1.45
C GLU A 70 -10.62 -8.49 -1.66
N ARG A 71 -10.76 -9.16 -2.81
CA ARG A 71 -9.94 -10.33 -3.15
C ARG A 71 -8.46 -9.95 -3.23
N ALA A 72 -8.12 -8.85 -3.91
CA ALA A 72 -6.74 -8.38 -4.02
C ALA A 72 -6.14 -8.06 -2.64
N HIS A 73 -6.89 -7.36 -1.78
CA HIS A 73 -6.47 -7.05 -0.41
C HIS A 73 -6.31 -8.29 0.47
N LYS A 74 -7.17 -9.31 0.30
CA LYS A 74 -7.03 -10.60 1.00
C LYS A 74 -5.69 -11.26 0.67
N ILE A 75 -5.33 -11.34 -0.62
CA ILE A 75 -4.06 -11.91 -1.09
C ILE A 75 -2.87 -11.11 -0.53
N GLY A 76 -2.93 -9.77 -0.64
CA GLY A 76 -1.90 -8.86 -0.13
C GLY A 76 -1.68 -8.99 1.37
N SER A 77 -2.77 -9.06 2.13
CA SER A 77 -2.73 -9.22 3.58
C SER A 77 -2.09 -10.56 3.97
N PHE A 78 -2.47 -11.65 3.30
CA PHE A 78 -1.83 -12.95 3.53
C PHE A 78 -0.33 -12.91 3.25
N ALA A 79 0.08 -12.38 2.09
CA ALA A 79 1.50 -12.33 1.71
C ALA A 79 2.34 -11.50 2.69
N SER A 80 1.80 -10.35 3.13
CA SER A 80 2.44 -9.48 4.12
C SER A 80 2.56 -10.14 5.50
N LEU A 81 1.47 -10.74 6.00
CA LEU A 81 1.47 -11.46 7.29
C LEU A 81 2.40 -12.68 7.24
N ASN A 82 2.36 -13.45 6.15
CA ASN A 82 3.23 -14.58 5.94
C ASN A 82 4.70 -14.15 5.97
N TRP A 83 5.09 -13.10 5.24
CA TRP A 83 6.45 -12.57 5.30
C TRP A 83 6.85 -12.06 6.68
N THR A 84 5.94 -11.41 7.41
CA THR A 84 6.22 -10.87 8.74
C THR A 84 6.54 -11.95 9.78
N GLN A 85 6.09 -13.21 9.58
CA GLN A 85 6.44 -14.32 10.46
C GLN A 85 7.94 -14.68 10.42
N ASP A 86 8.60 -14.51 9.26
CA ASP A 86 10.05 -14.63 9.11
C ASP A 86 10.53 -13.81 7.92
N THR A 87 11.01 -12.60 8.19
CA THR A 87 11.42 -11.65 7.16
C THR A 87 12.75 -12.01 6.50
N GLN A 88 13.48 -12.98 7.03
CA GLN A 88 14.75 -13.48 6.47
C GLN A 88 14.54 -14.66 5.51
N ASP A 89 13.34 -15.23 5.45
CA ASP A 89 13.00 -16.34 4.54
C ASP A 89 12.82 -15.83 3.10
N PRO A 90 13.68 -16.28 2.15
CA PRO A 90 13.61 -15.85 0.76
C PRO A 90 12.31 -16.25 0.04
N ALA A 91 11.69 -17.39 0.39
CA ALA A 91 10.47 -17.85 -0.26
C ALA A 91 9.28 -16.96 0.10
N ARG A 92 9.19 -16.54 1.37
CA ARG A 92 8.17 -15.61 1.84
C ARG A 92 8.35 -14.22 1.21
N GLY A 93 9.59 -13.75 1.12
CA GLY A 93 9.93 -12.51 0.42
C GLY A 93 9.55 -12.55 -1.06
N ALA A 94 9.78 -13.67 -1.75
CA ALA A 94 9.41 -13.85 -3.15
C ALA A 94 7.89 -13.83 -3.37
N LEU A 95 7.11 -14.42 -2.46
CA LEU A 95 5.64 -14.34 -2.50
C LEU A 95 5.17 -12.89 -2.34
N LEU A 96 5.67 -12.18 -1.32
CA LEU A 96 5.32 -10.77 -1.08
C LEU A 96 5.62 -9.92 -2.31
N GLN A 97 6.83 -10.02 -2.86
CA GLN A 97 7.23 -9.27 -4.05
C GLN A 97 6.29 -9.55 -5.23
N ARG A 98 6.00 -10.82 -5.52
CA ARG A 98 5.10 -11.21 -6.61
C ARG A 98 3.69 -10.61 -6.45
N VAL A 99 3.14 -10.69 -5.23
CA VAL A 99 1.81 -10.15 -4.93
C VAL A 99 1.81 -8.63 -5.03
N THR A 100 2.83 -7.95 -4.53
CA THR A 100 2.98 -6.49 -4.65
C THR A 100 3.07 -6.05 -6.11
N GLU A 101 3.89 -6.71 -6.93
CA GLU A 101 4.01 -6.38 -8.36
C GLU A 101 2.69 -6.57 -9.12
N ARG A 102 1.94 -7.63 -8.83
CA ARG A 102 0.60 -7.86 -9.40
C ARG A 102 -0.40 -6.82 -8.91
N GLY A 103 -0.40 -6.50 -7.61
CA GLY A 103 -1.24 -5.47 -7.02
C GLY A 103 -1.04 -4.09 -7.66
N SER A 104 0.21 -3.66 -7.84
CA SER A 104 0.49 -2.37 -8.51
C SER A 104 0.01 -2.33 -9.96
N ARG A 105 0.11 -3.44 -10.71
CA ARG A 105 -0.43 -3.52 -12.08
C ARG A 105 -1.96 -3.48 -12.08
N LEU A 106 -2.59 -4.12 -11.10
CA LEU A 106 -4.04 -4.12 -10.94
C LEU A 106 -4.57 -2.72 -10.63
N GLU A 107 -3.94 -2.00 -9.70
CA GLU A 107 -4.25 -0.60 -9.37
C GLU A 107 -4.15 0.30 -10.61
N GLN A 108 -3.09 0.16 -11.40
CA GLN A 108 -2.93 0.91 -12.67
C GLN A 108 -4.06 0.65 -13.66
N LYS A 109 -4.54 -0.60 -13.76
CA LYS A 109 -5.67 -0.95 -14.63
C LYS A 109 -6.98 -0.35 -14.14
N LEU A 110 -7.17 -0.22 -12.82
CA LEU A 110 -8.43 0.19 -12.20
C LEU A 110 -8.54 1.70 -11.95
N VAL A 111 -7.43 2.45 -11.96
CA VAL A 111 -7.40 3.89 -11.64
C VAL A 111 -8.42 4.73 -12.42
N PHE A 112 -8.77 4.31 -13.64
CA PHE A 112 -9.76 5.03 -14.47
C PHE A 112 -11.15 5.09 -13.82
N LEU A 113 -11.53 4.09 -13.02
CA LEU A 113 -12.85 4.03 -12.38
C LEU A 113 -13.06 5.25 -11.50
N GLU A 114 -12.14 5.48 -10.56
CA GLU A 114 -12.22 6.60 -9.63
C GLU A 114 -12.03 7.94 -10.35
N LEU A 115 -11.14 8.00 -11.36
CA LEU A 115 -10.94 9.22 -12.15
C LEU A 115 -12.19 9.62 -12.95
N GLU A 116 -12.83 8.69 -13.65
CA GLU A 116 -14.05 8.97 -14.42
C GLU A 116 -15.25 9.26 -13.50
N LEU A 117 -15.37 8.57 -12.37
CA LEU A 117 -16.36 8.89 -11.34
C LEU A 117 -16.16 10.31 -10.82
N ALA A 118 -14.92 10.68 -10.50
CA ALA A 118 -14.59 12.02 -10.03
C ALA A 118 -14.85 13.10 -11.10
N ALA A 119 -14.54 12.82 -12.36
CA ALA A 119 -14.74 13.72 -13.49
C ALA A 119 -16.21 13.88 -13.92
N THR A 120 -17.10 12.99 -13.47
CA THR A 120 -18.54 13.05 -13.83
C THR A 120 -19.18 14.37 -13.36
N THR A 121 -20.11 14.89 -14.16
CA THR A 121 -20.80 16.15 -13.91
C THR A 121 -21.60 16.11 -12.61
N ASP A 122 -21.78 17.27 -11.99
CA ASP A 122 -22.53 17.38 -10.72
C ASP A 122 -23.98 16.94 -10.89
N GLU A 123 -24.58 17.20 -12.05
CA GLU A 123 -25.96 16.82 -12.37
C GLU A 123 -26.13 15.30 -12.47
N ALA A 124 -25.21 14.60 -13.15
CA ALA A 124 -25.28 13.14 -13.29
C ALA A 124 -25.06 12.45 -11.94
N VAL A 125 -24.09 12.92 -11.16
CA VAL A 125 -23.84 12.41 -9.80
C VAL A 125 -25.01 12.67 -8.88
N ALA A 126 -25.62 13.86 -8.92
CA ALA A 126 -26.84 14.14 -8.15
C ALA A 126 -27.98 13.19 -8.53
N GLY A 127 -28.10 12.85 -9.82
CA GLY A 127 -29.02 11.82 -10.31
C GLY A 127 -28.76 10.45 -9.72
N TRP A 128 -27.50 9.99 -9.71
CA TRP A 128 -27.13 8.72 -9.07
C TRP A 128 -27.43 8.74 -7.57
N LEU A 129 -26.98 9.77 -6.86
CA LEU A 129 -27.12 9.90 -5.42
C LEU A 129 -28.57 10.07 -4.98
N ALA A 130 -29.52 10.37 -5.87
CA ALA A 130 -30.94 10.37 -5.55
C ALA A 130 -31.55 8.96 -5.56
N ASP A 131 -30.90 7.98 -6.19
CA ASP A 131 -31.42 6.62 -6.36
C ASP A 131 -31.05 5.71 -5.17
N PRO A 132 -32.02 4.94 -4.62
CA PRO A 132 -31.75 4.01 -3.52
C PRO A 132 -30.76 2.89 -3.89
N ALA A 133 -30.59 2.57 -5.18
CA ALA A 133 -29.67 1.52 -5.63
C ALA A 133 -28.22 1.76 -5.22
N VAL A 134 -27.79 3.03 -5.11
CA VAL A 134 -26.42 3.39 -4.70
C VAL A 134 -26.32 3.89 -3.25
N ALA A 135 -27.40 3.82 -2.48
CA ALA A 135 -27.47 4.39 -1.14
C ALA A 135 -26.39 3.83 -0.19
N HIS A 136 -26.03 2.56 -0.36
CA HIS A 136 -24.98 1.89 0.41
C HIS A 136 -23.60 2.54 0.19
N TRP A 137 -23.28 2.93 -1.05
CA TRP A 137 -21.98 3.49 -1.44
C TRP A 137 -21.96 5.02 -1.51
N ARG A 138 -23.03 5.71 -1.06
CA ARG A 138 -23.13 7.19 -1.10
C ARG A 138 -21.88 7.87 -0.56
N HIS A 139 -21.43 7.48 0.62
CA HIS A 139 -20.29 8.12 1.28
C HIS A 139 -19.01 7.98 0.44
N TRP A 140 -18.76 6.79 -0.10
CA TRP A 140 -17.60 6.56 -0.95
C TRP A 140 -17.68 7.38 -2.25
N LEU A 141 -18.84 7.41 -2.90
CA LEU A 141 -19.08 8.23 -4.11
C LEU A 141 -18.84 9.73 -3.85
N GLU A 142 -19.22 10.23 -2.68
CA GLU A 142 -18.94 11.61 -2.27
C GLU A 142 -17.44 11.83 -2.02
N THR A 143 -16.76 10.88 -1.34
CA THR A 143 -15.33 10.95 -1.04
C THR A 143 -14.46 10.93 -2.30
N VAL A 144 -14.77 10.08 -3.27
CA VAL A 144 -14.06 10.03 -4.57
C VAL A 144 -14.06 11.39 -5.25
N ARG A 145 -15.11 12.20 -5.03
CA ARG A 145 -15.26 13.53 -5.63
C ARG A 145 -14.65 14.67 -4.82
N ILE A 146 -14.21 14.45 -3.58
CA ILE A 146 -13.55 15.49 -2.76
C ILE A 146 -12.35 16.08 -3.52
N TYR A 147 -11.65 15.24 -4.29
CA TYR A 147 -10.47 15.66 -5.05
C TYR A 147 -10.76 16.19 -6.44
N ARG A 148 -12.02 16.16 -6.92
CA ARG A 148 -12.40 16.69 -8.24
C ARG A 148 -11.89 18.12 -8.51
N PRO A 149 -11.96 19.08 -7.56
CA PRO A 149 -11.44 20.43 -7.79
C PRO A 149 -9.92 20.48 -8.01
N TYR A 150 -9.20 19.41 -7.66
CA TYR A 150 -7.75 19.28 -7.77
C TYR A 150 -7.32 18.32 -8.90
N LEU A 151 -8.25 17.61 -9.55
CA LEU A 151 -7.94 16.78 -10.71
C LEU A 151 -7.66 17.68 -11.91
N LEU A 152 -6.47 17.52 -12.48
CA LEU A 152 -6.08 18.15 -13.73
C LEU A 152 -6.62 17.35 -14.92
N SER A 153 -6.37 17.83 -16.14
CA SER A 153 -6.67 17.01 -17.33
C SER A 153 -5.86 15.71 -17.31
N GLU A 154 -6.36 14.64 -17.94
CA GLU A 154 -5.70 13.34 -18.00
C GLU A 154 -4.23 13.44 -18.49
N ALA A 155 -3.95 14.33 -19.43
CA ALA A 155 -2.60 14.57 -19.94
C ALA A 155 -1.66 15.20 -18.88
N GLU A 156 -2.19 16.08 -18.03
CA GLU A 156 -1.45 16.72 -16.95
C GLU A 156 -1.20 15.75 -15.79
N GLU A 157 -2.18 14.92 -15.44
CA GLU A 157 -2.04 13.87 -14.42
C GLU A 157 -0.99 12.82 -14.82
N LYS A 158 -1.00 12.41 -16.09
CA LYS A 158 0.02 11.50 -16.64
C LYS A 158 1.41 12.12 -16.59
N LEU A 159 1.54 13.39 -16.99
CA LEU A 159 2.80 14.11 -16.97
C LEU A 159 3.32 14.33 -15.55
N LEU A 160 2.45 14.60 -14.58
CA LEU A 160 2.82 14.72 -13.17
C LEU A 160 3.28 13.39 -12.58
N SER A 161 2.60 12.29 -12.89
CA SER A 161 3.00 10.94 -12.46
C SER A 161 4.36 10.54 -13.03
N GLU A 162 4.60 10.77 -14.32
CA GLU A 162 5.91 10.52 -14.95
C GLU A 162 7.01 11.40 -14.32
N LYS A 163 6.73 12.69 -14.11
CA LYS A 163 7.66 13.62 -13.46
C LYS A 163 7.95 13.24 -12.01
N ALA A 164 6.99 12.70 -11.28
CA ALA A 164 7.14 12.35 -9.86
C ALA A 164 8.24 11.32 -9.63
N VAL A 165 8.44 10.38 -10.56
CA VAL A 165 9.47 9.33 -10.49
C VAL A 165 10.87 9.92 -10.35
N THR A 166 11.22 10.89 -11.20
CA THR A 166 12.52 11.59 -11.15
C THR A 166 12.50 12.84 -10.27
N GLY A 167 11.33 13.21 -9.73
CA GLY A 167 11.12 14.39 -8.91
C GLY A 167 10.91 14.02 -7.45
N ARG A 168 9.67 14.19 -6.95
CA ARG A 168 9.33 13.99 -5.54
C ARG A 168 9.76 12.61 -5.02
N ASN A 169 9.47 11.55 -5.77
CA ASN A 169 9.77 10.19 -5.31
C ASN A 169 11.28 9.93 -5.23
N ALA A 170 12.05 10.48 -6.18
CA ALA A 170 13.51 10.39 -6.14
C ALA A 170 14.09 11.17 -4.96
N TRP A 171 13.51 12.32 -4.62
CA TRP A 171 13.91 13.10 -3.44
C TRP A 171 13.58 12.37 -2.13
N ASP A 172 12.36 11.83 -2.00
CA ASP A 172 11.96 11.06 -0.82
C ASP A 172 12.91 9.86 -0.61
N ARG A 173 13.20 9.11 -1.68
CA ARG A 173 14.17 8.01 -1.64
C ARG A 173 15.57 8.47 -1.23
N PHE A 174 16.06 9.57 -1.79
CA PHE A 174 17.36 10.13 -1.41
C PHE A 174 17.38 10.54 0.07
N PHE A 175 16.33 11.20 0.55
CA PHE A 175 16.19 11.59 1.94
C PHE A 175 16.23 10.36 2.86
N ASP A 176 15.48 9.31 2.53
CA ASP A 176 15.44 8.05 3.29
C ASP A 176 16.80 7.34 3.30
N GLU A 177 17.48 7.26 2.14
CA GLU A 177 18.81 6.66 2.02
C GLU A 177 19.84 7.43 2.88
N VAL A 178 19.82 8.77 2.83
CA VAL A 178 20.74 9.62 3.59
C VAL A 178 20.50 9.52 5.10
N HIS A 179 19.24 9.47 5.56
CA HIS A 179 18.93 9.43 6.99
C HIS A 179 18.90 8.01 7.57
N GLY A 180 18.76 6.98 6.74
CA GLY A 180 18.81 5.58 7.14
C GLY A 180 20.22 4.97 7.17
N ALA A 181 21.19 5.55 6.46
CA ALA A 181 22.57 5.09 6.39
C ALA A 181 23.44 5.32 7.66
N PRO A 182 23.29 6.43 8.43
CA PRO A 182 24.19 6.75 9.52
C PRO A 182 24.23 5.66 10.60
N ARG A 183 25.44 5.40 11.07
CA ARG A 183 25.68 4.63 12.29
C ARG A 183 26.40 5.51 13.29
N TYR A 184 26.07 5.30 14.56
CA TYR A 184 26.52 6.16 15.63
C TYR A 184 27.47 5.39 16.52
N GLU A 185 28.74 5.79 16.54
CA GLU A 185 29.70 5.23 17.48
C GLU A 185 29.37 5.73 18.90
N PHE A 186 29.00 4.81 19.79
CA PHE A 186 28.61 5.14 21.14
C PHE A 186 29.01 4.01 22.10
N GLU A 187 29.80 4.33 23.12
CA GLU A 187 30.20 3.36 24.17
C GLU A 187 30.82 2.05 23.62
N GLY A 188 31.58 2.15 22.52
CA GLY A 188 32.26 1.00 21.89
C GLY A 188 31.39 0.14 20.99
N VAL A 189 30.13 0.53 20.74
CA VAL A 189 29.23 -0.10 19.76
C VAL A 189 28.93 0.86 18.59
N ASN A 190 28.45 0.30 17.48
CA ASN A 190 28.09 1.05 16.26
C ASN A 190 26.66 0.74 15.76
N PRO A 191 25.63 1.04 16.58
CA PRO A 191 24.22 0.79 16.26
C PRO A 191 23.70 1.58 15.06
N LYS A 192 22.62 1.06 14.45
CA LYS A 192 21.81 1.80 13.48
C LYS A 192 21.04 2.95 14.18
N GLY A 193 20.59 3.93 13.40
CA GLY A 193 19.94 5.14 13.94
C GLY A 193 18.76 4.87 14.85
N ASP A 194 17.85 3.98 14.48
CA ASP A 194 16.70 3.56 15.30
C ASP A 194 17.12 3.01 16.67
N GLN A 195 18.09 2.10 16.69
CA GLN A 195 18.65 1.52 17.91
C GLN A 195 19.38 2.57 18.75
N PHE A 196 20.14 3.45 18.10
CA PHE A 196 20.88 4.50 18.78
C PHE A 196 19.96 5.53 19.45
N LEU A 197 18.91 5.96 18.77
CA LEU A 197 17.98 7.00 19.26
C LEU A 197 17.25 6.57 20.55
N THR A 198 17.18 5.28 20.86
CA THR A 198 16.66 4.80 22.17
C THR A 198 17.45 5.37 23.36
N ASN A 199 18.74 5.67 23.18
CA ASN A 199 19.59 6.24 24.24
C ASN A 199 19.16 7.65 24.66
N LEU A 200 18.40 8.38 23.81
CA LEU A 200 17.82 9.69 24.16
C LEU A 200 16.77 9.60 25.27
N TYR A 201 16.22 8.41 25.51
CA TYR A 201 15.18 8.16 26.50
C TYR A 201 15.70 7.36 27.71
N SER A 202 17.02 7.17 27.82
CA SER A 202 17.60 6.41 28.93
C SER A 202 17.40 7.15 30.27
N PRO A 203 17.05 6.44 31.35
CA PRO A 203 17.05 7.00 32.71
C PRO A 203 18.45 7.19 33.30
N ASP A 204 19.50 6.71 32.62
CA ASP A 204 20.87 6.68 33.16
C ASP A 204 21.57 8.04 33.04
N GLY A 205 21.51 8.85 34.09
CA GLY A 205 22.40 10.01 34.30
C GLY A 205 22.46 10.97 33.10
N ASP A 206 23.66 11.18 32.56
CA ASP A 206 23.95 12.09 31.45
C ASP A 206 23.85 11.43 30.06
N ARG A 207 23.45 10.15 30.00
CA ARG A 207 23.40 9.37 28.75
C ARG A 207 22.50 10.01 27.68
N PRO A 208 21.30 10.57 28.00
CA PRO A 208 20.51 11.30 27.02
C PRO A 208 21.24 12.49 26.41
N GLN A 209 21.97 13.28 27.20
CA GLN A 209 22.76 14.42 26.68
C GLN A 209 23.90 13.95 25.78
N ARG A 210 24.69 12.95 26.20
CA ARG A 210 25.77 12.40 25.38
C ARG A 210 25.26 11.81 24.07
N ALA A 211 24.13 11.11 24.11
CA ALA A 211 23.48 10.58 22.91
C ALA A 211 22.98 11.70 21.98
N ALA A 212 22.42 12.79 22.52
CA ALA A 212 21.96 13.93 21.73
C ALA A 212 23.13 14.65 21.01
N GLU A 213 24.29 14.78 21.65
CA GLU A 213 25.49 15.36 21.05
C GLU A 213 26.01 14.51 19.88
N VAL A 214 26.07 13.18 20.09
CA VAL A 214 26.50 12.23 19.05
C VAL A 214 25.48 12.19 17.90
N ALA A 215 24.18 12.20 18.18
CA ALA A 215 23.12 12.30 17.16
C ALA A 215 23.28 13.57 16.31
N SER A 216 23.42 14.71 16.97
CA SER A 216 23.54 16.02 16.32
C SER A 216 24.80 16.14 15.48
N THR A 217 25.89 15.49 15.89
CA THR A 217 27.14 15.44 15.13
C THR A 217 27.01 14.54 13.91
N GLY A 218 26.39 13.36 14.07
CA GLY A 218 26.17 12.41 12.97
C GLY A 218 25.25 12.95 11.87
N LEU A 219 24.32 13.85 12.19
CA LEU A 219 23.43 14.50 11.22
C LEU A 219 24.09 15.68 10.45
N ARG A 220 25.29 16.13 10.86
CA ARG A 220 26.02 17.23 10.20
C ARG A 220 27.04 16.76 9.15
N ALA A 221 27.37 15.46 9.15
CA ALA A 221 28.33 14.84 8.24
C ALA A 221 27.63 14.29 6.99
#